data_AF-A0A660TVX5-F1
#
_entry.id   AF-A0A660TVX5-F1
#
_cell.length_a   1.000
_cell.length_b   1.000
_cell.length_c   1.000
_cell.angle_alpha   90.00
_cell.angle_beta   90.00
_cell.angle_gamma   90.00
#
_symmetry.space_group_name_H-M   'P 1'
#
loop_
_entity.id
_entity.type
_entity.pdbx_description
1 polymer ?
#
loop_
_entity_poly.entity_id
_entity_poly.type
_entity_poly.pdbx_seq_one_letter_code
_entity_poly.pdbx_strand_id
1 'polypeptide(L)'
;MIKNNIIILKFIIFLFLILLFSRPAFLEESKIDMLYKAEILSEEGNFEGAINIYEDLLKRYPDDESIFSALDDAYRGFINSLQYVEKGTTFTQDDIKKLTRCFKKEGWGYNYFYRIPLFIFYSLLFLLMGVSVLVDSFLTRRGEQQDA
;
A
#
# COMPACT_ATOMS: atom_id res chain seq x y z
N MET A 1 -26.84 -35.51 14.95
CA MET A 1 -26.80 -34.16 14.35
C MET A 1 -25.71 -33.25 14.95
N ILE A 2 -25.48 -33.26 16.28
CA ILE A 2 -24.53 -32.35 16.97
C ILE A 2 -23.04 -32.57 16.58
N LYS A 3 -22.63 -33.79 16.23
CA LYS A 3 -21.23 -34.12 15.90
C LYS A 3 -20.68 -33.40 14.65
N ASN A 4 -21.50 -33.12 13.65
CA ASN A 4 -21.04 -32.45 12.42
C ASN A 4 -20.71 -30.97 12.66
N ASN A 5 -21.41 -30.29 13.57
CA ASN A 5 -21.19 -28.87 13.85
C ASN A 5 -19.83 -28.61 14.51
N ILE A 6 -19.33 -29.54 15.31
CA ILE A 6 -18.02 -29.43 15.97
C ILE A 6 -16.87 -29.55 14.95
N ILE A 7 -17.03 -30.38 13.92
CA ILE A 7 -16.02 -30.56 12.87
C ILE A 7 -15.91 -29.29 12.03
N ILE A 8 -17.06 -28.70 11.65
CA ILE A 8 -17.12 -27.46 10.86
C ILE A 8 -16.50 -26.30 11.66
N LEU A 9 -16.81 -26.16 12.95
CA LEU A 9 -16.27 -25.10 13.80
C LEU A 9 -14.74 -25.19 13.91
N LYS A 10 -14.18 -26.39 14.09
CA LYS A 10 -12.73 -26.60 14.13
C LYS A 10 -12.06 -26.23 12.80
N PHE A 11 -12.70 -26.55 11.68
CA PHE A 11 -12.20 -26.20 10.35
C PHE A 11 -12.19 -24.68 10.14
N ILE A 12 -13.24 -23.99 10.58
CA ILE A 12 -13.33 -22.52 10.52
C ILE A 12 -12.24 -21.87 11.39
N ILE A 13 -12.06 -22.33 12.62
CA ILE A 13 -11.01 -21.82 13.52
C ILE A 13 -9.62 -22.07 12.92
N PHE A 14 -9.39 -23.26 12.37
CA PHE A 14 -8.11 -23.61 11.73
C PHE A 14 -7.84 -22.75 10.49
N LEU A 15 -8.85 -22.54 9.63
CA LEU A 15 -8.75 -21.66 8.47
C LEU A 15 -8.50 -20.21 8.90
N PHE A 16 -9.18 -19.75 9.93
CA PHE A 16 -9.01 -18.41 10.49
C PHE A 16 -7.60 -18.21 11.08
N LEU A 17 -7.06 -19.23 11.76
CA LEU A 17 -5.67 -19.23 12.24
C LEU A 17 -4.68 -19.23 11.08
N ILE A 18 -4.88 -20.04 10.04
CA ILE A 18 -4.03 -20.00 8.84
C ILE A 18 -4.08 -18.61 8.21
N LEU A 19 -5.25 -17.99 8.09
CA LEU A 19 -5.39 -16.64 7.54
C LEU A 19 -4.73 -15.57 8.42
N LEU A 20 -4.75 -15.73 9.74
CA LEU A 20 -4.05 -14.87 10.69
C LEU A 20 -2.52 -15.00 10.56
N PHE A 21 -2.00 -16.24 10.48
CA PHE A 21 -0.57 -16.53 10.40
C PHE A 21 0.02 -16.37 9.00
N SER A 22 -0.82 -16.39 7.96
CA SER A 22 -0.40 -16.14 6.56
C SER A 22 -0.31 -14.65 6.25
N ARG A 23 -0.67 -13.75 7.17
CA ARG A 23 -0.36 -12.33 7.02
C ARG A 23 1.12 -12.11 7.29
N PRO A 24 1.93 -11.68 6.31
CA PRO A 24 3.36 -11.41 6.50
C PRO A 24 3.66 -10.20 7.42
N ALA A 25 2.65 -9.64 8.09
CA ALA A 25 2.75 -8.42 8.89
C ALA A 25 3.52 -8.58 10.22
N PHE A 26 4.01 -9.78 10.56
CA PHE A 26 4.70 -10.03 11.84
C PHE A 26 6.23 -9.85 11.78
N LEU A 27 6.80 -9.63 10.59
CA LEU A 27 8.23 -9.34 10.40
C LEU A 27 8.46 -8.00 9.69
N GLU A 28 7.49 -7.09 9.72
CA GLU A 28 7.73 -5.73 9.23
C GLU A 28 8.69 -5.01 10.19
N GLU A 29 9.90 -4.71 9.68
CA GLU A 29 10.82 -3.71 10.24
C GLU A 29 9.97 -2.48 10.60
N SER A 30 10.10 -1.97 11.83
CA SER A 30 9.20 -0.91 12.26
C SER A 30 9.43 0.33 11.39
N LYS A 31 8.37 1.10 11.11
CA LYS A 31 8.46 2.36 10.38
C LYS A 31 9.62 3.25 10.88
N ILE A 32 9.82 3.28 12.19
CA ILE A 32 10.86 4.08 12.84
C ILE A 32 12.24 3.54 12.48
N ASP A 33 12.43 2.23 12.49
CA ASP A 33 13.71 1.61 12.14
C ASP A 33 14.07 1.87 10.66
N MET A 34 13.08 1.76 9.77
CA MET A 34 13.25 2.08 8.36
C MET A 34 13.57 3.55 8.12
N LEU A 35 12.87 4.47 8.81
CA LEU A 35 13.15 5.90 8.74
C LEU A 35 14.58 6.20 9.20
N TYR A 36 14.98 5.66 10.35
CA TYR A 36 16.30 5.86 10.92
C TYR A 36 17.40 5.30 10.01
N LYS A 37 17.18 4.13 9.41
CA LYS A 37 18.10 3.52 8.45
C LYS A 37 18.25 4.36 7.18
N ALA A 38 17.15 4.91 6.66
CA ALA A 38 17.17 5.78 5.50
C ALA A 38 17.92 7.10 5.80
N GLU A 39 17.74 7.65 7.00
CA GLU A 39 18.43 8.85 7.47
C GLU A 39 19.95 8.61 7.57
N ILE A 40 20.39 7.50 8.18
CA ILE A 40 21.81 7.11 8.23
C ILE A 40 22.39 7.00 6.82
N LEU A 41 21.70 6.31 5.90
CA LEU A 41 22.18 6.16 4.52
C LEU A 41 22.31 7.52 3.81
N SER A 42 21.40 8.45 4.08
CA SER A 42 21.46 9.81 3.55
C SER A 42 22.66 10.58 4.11
N GLU A 43 22.93 10.45 5.42
CA GLU A 43 24.11 11.06 6.06
C GLU A 43 25.43 10.47 5.57
N GLU A 44 25.47 9.17 5.27
CA GLU A 44 26.61 8.48 4.66
C GLU A 44 26.83 8.86 3.19
N GLY A 45 25.92 9.64 2.59
CA GLY A 45 25.95 10.02 1.18
C GLY A 45 25.46 8.93 0.22
N ASN A 46 24.96 7.81 0.75
CA ASN A 46 24.28 6.77 -0.01
C ASN A 46 22.82 7.15 -0.25
N PHE A 47 22.62 8.23 -1.01
CA PHE A 47 21.28 8.77 -1.26
C PHE A 47 20.39 7.79 -2.04
N GLU A 48 20.96 6.99 -2.94
CA GLU A 48 20.19 5.99 -3.69
C GLU A 48 19.61 4.91 -2.76
N GLY A 49 20.39 4.45 -1.77
CA GLY A 49 19.92 3.55 -0.72
C GLY A 49 18.83 4.19 0.15
N ALA A 50 19.01 5.44 0.57
CA ALA A 50 18.04 6.18 1.36
C ALA A 50 16.70 6.36 0.62
N ILE A 51 16.76 6.79 -0.65
CA ILE A 51 15.61 6.99 -1.53
C ILE A 51 14.79 5.70 -1.66
N ASN A 52 15.44 4.56 -1.91
CA ASN A 52 14.76 3.27 -2.04
C ASN A 52 13.96 2.90 -0.78
N ILE A 53 14.50 3.17 0.41
CA ILE A 53 13.80 2.90 1.68
C ILE A 53 12.64 3.87 1.87
N TYR A 54 12.83 5.16 1.60
CA TYR A 54 11.75 6.14 1.69
C TYR A 54 10.60 5.86 0.70
N GLU A 55 10.90 5.37 -0.50
CA GLU A 55 9.88 4.93 -1.46
C GLU A 55 9.10 3.71 -0.96
N ASP A 56 9.77 2.75 -0.32
CA ASP A 56 9.08 1.61 0.30
C ASP A 56 8.21 2.07 1.48
N LEU A 57 8.71 3.02 2.29
CA LEU A 57 7.95 3.64 3.37
C LEU A 57 6.71 4.38 2.86
N LEU A 58 6.79 5.10 1.74
CA LEU A 58 5.62 5.76 1.12
C LEU A 58 4.59 4.78 0.55
N LYS A 59 5.00 3.56 0.17
CA LYS A 59 4.05 2.52 -0.25
C LYS A 59 3.27 1.98 0.95
N ARG A 60 3.92 1.88 2.12
CA ARG A 60 3.34 1.34 3.36
C ARG A 60 2.56 2.40 4.16
N TYR A 61 3.03 3.63 4.15
CA TYR A 61 2.48 4.77 4.89
C TYR A 61 2.23 5.96 3.94
N PRO A 62 1.31 5.83 2.97
CA PRO A 62 1.12 6.82 1.91
C PRO A 62 0.60 8.18 2.40
N ASP A 63 -0.08 8.22 3.54
CA ASP A 63 -0.66 9.44 4.10
C ASP A 63 0.29 10.22 5.02
N ASP A 64 1.53 9.74 5.17
CA ASP A 64 2.50 10.38 6.04
C ASP A 64 3.37 11.39 5.29
N GLU A 65 2.99 12.66 5.41
CA GLU A 65 3.73 13.79 4.83
C GLU A 65 5.19 13.86 5.32
N SER A 66 5.52 13.34 6.51
CA SER A 66 6.90 13.39 7.01
C SER A 66 7.85 12.55 6.15
N ILE A 67 7.39 11.41 5.63
CA ILE A 67 8.18 10.56 4.73
C ILE A 67 8.39 11.26 3.39
N PHE A 68 7.37 11.98 2.90
CA PHE A 68 7.49 12.75 1.67
C PHE A 68 8.53 13.86 1.77
N SER A 69 8.54 14.59 2.90
CA SER A 69 9.56 15.62 3.16
C SER A 69 10.96 15.02 3.23
N ALA A 70 11.13 13.90 3.95
CA ALA A 70 12.41 13.23 4.09
C ALA A 70 12.94 12.70 2.73
N LEU A 71 12.04 12.21 1.87
CA LEU A 71 12.38 11.81 0.51
C LEU A 71 12.84 13.01 -0.35
N ASP A 72 12.15 14.16 -0.27
CA ASP A 72 12.56 15.38 -0.99
C ASP A 72 13.97 15.82 -0.57
N ASP A 73 14.26 15.77 0.74
CA ASP A 73 15.57 16.10 1.28
C ASP A 73 16.67 15.13 0.79
N ALA A 74 16.39 13.82 0.79
CA ALA A 74 17.31 12.82 0.25
C ALA A 74 17.59 13.03 -1.25
N TYR A 75 16.57 13.37 -2.04
CA TYR A 75 16.74 13.69 -3.46
C TYR A 75 17.55 14.98 -3.68
N ARG A 76 17.34 16.01 -2.86
CA ARG A 76 18.17 17.23 -2.91
C ARG A 76 19.62 16.92 -2.58
N GLY A 77 19.86 16.08 -1.57
CA GLY A 77 21.18 15.57 -1.23
C GLY A 77 21.83 14.86 -2.42
N PHE A 78 21.10 13.99 -3.10
CA PHE A 78 21.56 13.29 -4.30
C PHE A 78 21.90 14.25 -5.45
N ILE A 79 21.02 15.20 -5.75
CA ILE A 79 21.25 16.18 -6.83
C ILE A 79 22.48 17.05 -6.50
N ASN A 80 22.61 17.48 -5.24
CA ASN A 80 23.75 18.27 -4.81
C ASN A 80 25.06 17.48 -4.89
N SER A 81 25.05 16.19 -4.51
CA SER A 81 26.24 15.35 -4.62
C SER A 81 26.65 15.15 -6.07
N LEU A 82 25.69 14.98 -6.98
CA LEU A 82 25.95 14.94 -8.42
C LEU A 82 26.56 16.26 -8.92
N GLN A 83 26.03 17.42 -8.51
CA GLN A 83 26.58 18.73 -8.88
C GLN A 83 28.02 18.94 -8.38
N TYR A 84 28.38 18.40 -7.22
CA TYR A 84 29.75 18.47 -6.71
C TYR A 84 30.73 17.61 -7.52
N VAL A 85 30.28 16.45 -8.02
CA VAL A 85 31.05 15.62 -8.96
C VAL A 85 31.18 16.32 -10.33
N GLU A 86 30.18 17.10 -10.71
CA GLU A 86 30.05 17.78 -12.02
C GLU A 86 31.08 18.87 -12.30
N LYS A 87 31.83 19.35 -11.29
CA LYS A 87 33.01 20.18 -11.53
C LYS A 87 34.09 19.46 -12.36
N GLY A 88 33.97 18.14 -12.59
CA GLY A 88 34.88 17.34 -13.43
C GLY A 88 34.27 16.71 -14.70
N THR A 89 32.97 16.46 -14.77
CA THR A 89 32.31 15.82 -15.95
C THR A 89 30.86 16.28 -16.11
N THR A 90 30.47 16.67 -17.32
CA THR A 90 29.21 17.34 -17.66
C THR A 90 27.98 16.42 -17.58
N PHE A 91 27.18 16.55 -16.52
CA PHE A 91 25.72 16.42 -16.66
C PHE A 91 25.21 17.76 -17.21
N THR A 92 23.99 17.81 -17.75
CA THR A 92 23.41 19.09 -18.19
C THR A 92 22.30 19.51 -17.26
N GLN A 93 22.10 20.82 -17.10
CA GLN A 93 20.93 21.37 -16.41
C GLN A 93 19.60 20.81 -16.98
N ASP A 94 19.61 20.35 -18.23
CA ASP A 94 18.46 19.75 -18.89
C ASP A 94 18.17 18.34 -18.36
N ASP A 95 19.20 17.55 -18.02
CA ASP A 95 19.06 16.22 -17.40
C ASP A 95 18.47 16.33 -15.99
N ILE A 96 18.95 17.30 -15.20
CA ILE A 96 18.41 17.62 -13.87
C ILE A 96 16.94 18.02 -14.00
N LYS A 97 16.60 18.89 -14.95
CA LYS A 97 15.21 19.30 -15.22
C LYS A 97 14.33 18.14 -15.67
N LYS A 98 14.89 17.19 -16.42
CA LYS A 98 14.18 16.00 -16.92
C LYS A 98 13.83 15.06 -15.77
N LEU A 99 14.79 14.87 -14.84
CA LEU A 99 14.56 14.19 -13.56
C LEU A 99 13.44 14.87 -12.79
N THR A 100 13.52 16.18 -12.53
CA THR A 100 12.48 16.92 -11.79
C THR A 100 11.10 16.82 -12.46
N ARG A 101 11.05 16.78 -13.80
CA ARG A 101 9.80 16.72 -14.57
C ARG A 101 9.19 15.31 -14.58
N CYS A 102 9.98 14.24 -14.51
CA CYS A 102 9.47 12.89 -14.27
C CYS A 102 8.78 12.80 -12.90
N PHE A 103 9.41 13.33 -11.84
CA PHE A 103 8.84 13.31 -10.49
C PHE A 103 7.54 14.11 -10.37
N LYS A 104 7.47 15.29 -10.99
CA LYS A 104 6.22 16.08 -11.00
C LYS A 104 5.08 15.37 -11.74
N LYS A 105 5.38 14.43 -12.65
CA LYS A 105 4.37 13.66 -13.40
C LYS A 105 3.90 12.42 -12.63
N GLU A 106 4.79 11.79 -11.87
CA GLU A 106 4.46 10.61 -11.05
C GLU A 106 3.66 10.97 -9.78
N GLY A 107 3.82 12.18 -9.24
CA GLY A 107 2.95 12.71 -8.18
C GLY A 107 1.45 12.80 -8.57
N TRP A 108 1.12 12.82 -9.87
CA TRP A 108 -0.28 12.74 -10.34
C TRP A 108 -0.77 11.29 -10.52
N GLY A 109 0.14 10.33 -10.70
CA GLY A 109 -0.21 8.91 -10.76
C GLY A 109 -0.65 8.37 -9.41
N TYR A 110 -0.06 8.89 -8.32
CA TYR A 110 -0.30 8.41 -6.96
C TYR A 110 -1.75 8.65 -6.49
N ASN A 111 -2.36 9.77 -6.86
CA ASN A 111 -3.77 10.06 -6.52
C ASN A 111 -4.78 9.28 -7.38
N TYR A 112 -4.37 8.83 -8.57
CA TYR A 112 -5.24 8.11 -9.52
C TYR A 112 -5.26 6.59 -9.25
N PHE A 113 -4.15 6.01 -8.78
CA PHE A 113 -4.02 4.56 -8.60
C PHE A 113 -4.78 4.02 -7.38
N TYR A 114 -5.01 4.83 -6.33
CA TYR A 114 -5.62 4.35 -5.08
C TYR A 114 -7.12 4.60 -4.94
N ARG A 115 -7.70 5.58 -5.65
CA ARG A 115 -9.16 5.78 -5.65
C ARG A 115 -9.92 4.72 -6.43
N ILE A 116 -9.32 4.18 -7.49
CA ILE A 116 -9.95 3.17 -8.35
C ILE A 116 -10.19 1.84 -7.61
N PRO A 117 -9.21 1.23 -6.92
CA PRO A 117 -9.44 -0.02 -6.19
C PRO A 117 -10.41 0.15 -5.01
N LEU A 118 -10.41 1.29 -4.32
CA LEU A 118 -11.41 1.56 -3.27
C LEU A 118 -12.83 1.61 -3.85
N PHE A 119 -13.02 2.33 -4.96
CA PHE A 119 -14.32 2.44 -5.62
C PHE A 119 -14.83 1.07 -6.11
N ILE A 120 -13.95 0.27 -6.72
CA ILE A 120 -14.27 -1.09 -7.17
C ILE A 120 -14.66 -1.97 -5.97
N PHE A 121 -13.91 -1.90 -4.86
CA PHE A 121 -14.20 -2.66 -3.64
C PHE A 121 -15.57 -2.32 -3.05
N TYR A 122 -15.89 -1.03 -2.88
CA TYR A 122 -17.19 -0.61 -2.34
C TYR A 122 -18.36 -0.93 -3.28
N SER A 123 -18.15 -0.86 -4.60
CA SER A 123 -19.17 -1.24 -5.58
C SER A 123 -19.51 -2.73 -5.50
N LEU A 124 -18.50 -3.59 -5.35
CA LEU A 124 -18.67 -5.04 -5.14
C LEU A 124 -19.37 -5.35 -3.80
N LEU A 125 -19.00 -4.66 -2.73
CA LEU A 125 -19.64 -4.80 -1.42
C LEU A 125 -21.14 -4.47 -1.48
N PHE A 126 -21.49 -3.37 -2.17
CA PHE A 126 -22.88 -2.94 -2.33
C PHE A 126 -23.70 -3.95 -3.16
N LEU A 127 -23.09 -4.53 -4.20
CA LEU A 127 -23.73 -5.54 -5.04
C LEU A 127 -24.00 -6.83 -4.25
N LEU A 128 -23.06 -7.28 -3.42
CA LEU A 128 -23.22 -8.44 -2.55
C LEU A 128 -24.35 -8.24 -1.52
N MET A 129 -24.43 -7.06 -0.89
CA MET A 129 -25.54 -6.71 0.01
C MET A 129 -26.89 -6.69 -0.71
N GLY A 130 -26.94 -6.18 -1.95
CA GLY A 130 -28.17 -6.19 -2.75
C GLY A 130 -28.65 -7.61 -3.09
N VAL A 131 -27.72 -8.50 -3.43
CA VAL A 131 -28.04 -9.90 -3.75
C VAL A 131 -28.55 -10.65 -2.51
N SER A 132 -27.96 -10.43 -1.32
CA SER A 132 -28.44 -11.11 -0.10
C SER A 132 -29.88 -10.73 0.25
N VAL A 133 -30.25 -9.44 0.12
CA VAL A 133 -31.62 -8.97 0.37
C VAL A 133 -32.62 -9.57 -0.63
N LEU A 134 -32.24 -9.69 -1.90
CA LEU A 134 -33.09 -10.32 -2.91
C LEU A 134 -33.29 -11.81 -2.67
N VAL A 135 -32.23 -12.52 -2.26
CA VAL A 135 -32.31 -13.95 -1.91
C VAL A 135 -33.22 -14.15 -0.70
N ASP A 136 -33.06 -13.36 0.35
CA ASP A 136 -33.92 -13.44 1.54
C ASP A 136 -35.40 -13.20 1.17
N SER A 137 -35.68 -12.14 0.40
CA SER A 137 -37.05 -11.85 -0.05
C SER A 137 -37.65 -12.99 -0.89
N PHE A 138 -36.85 -13.62 -1.74
CA PHE A 138 -37.29 -14.74 -2.56
C PHE A 138 -37.59 -15.99 -1.72
N LEU A 139 -36.75 -16.29 -0.72
CA LEU A 139 -36.95 -17.41 0.18
C LEU A 139 -38.20 -17.24 1.05
N THR A 140 -38.45 -16.04 1.57
CA THR A 140 -39.67 -15.73 2.34
C THR A 140 -40.92 -16.00 1.51
N ARG A 141 -40.96 -15.55 0.25
CA ARG A 141 -42.13 -15.79 -0.64
C ARG A 141 -42.37 -17.26 -0.96
N ARG A 142 -41.30 -18.07 -1.06
CA ARG A 142 -41.46 -19.51 -1.30
C ARG A 142 -41.99 -20.27 -0.10
N GLY A 143 -41.63 -19.84 1.12
CA GLY A 143 -42.17 -20.43 2.35
C GLY A 143 -43.68 -20.28 2.44
N GLU A 144 -44.19 -19.07 2.18
CA GLU A 144 -45.63 -18.78 2.25
C GLU A 144 -46.48 -19.57 1.24
N GLN A 145 -45.92 -19.95 0.08
CA GLN A 145 -46.62 -20.76 -0.92
C GLN A 145 -46.66 -22.26 -0.59
N GLN A 146 -45.82 -22.75 0.33
CA GLN A 146 -45.84 -24.16 0.74
C GLN A 146 -46.78 -24.42 1.92
N ASP A 147 -47.15 -23.38 2.65
CA ASP A 147 -48.04 -23.44 3.82
C ASP A 147 -49.51 -23.12 3.49
N ALA A 148 -49.83 -22.80 2.23
CA ALA A 148 -51.17 -22.49 1.72
C ALA A 148 -51.74 -23.63 0.86
#